data_AF-A0A8S0V941-F1
#
_entry.id   AF-A0A8S0V941-F1
#
_cell.length_a   1.000
_cell.length_b   1.000
_cell.length_c   1.000
_cell.angle_alpha   90.00
_cell.angle_beta   90.00
_cell.angle_gamma   90.00
#
_symmetry.space_group_name_H-M   'P 1'
#
loop_
_entity.id
_entity.type
_entity.pdbx_description
1 polymer ?
#
loop_
_entity_poly.entity_id
_entity_poly.type
_entity_poly.pdbx_seq_one_letter_code
_entity_poly.pdbx_strand_id
1 'polypeptide(L)'
;MNCEAVHAGLRKTGMVILGEGLPKHHICNANMMHNGEDYAIFIDTSQESDGSDSVAHPDKAVSWGKIRGFANSVKVHCDATIAFLLLVAETFAAKVKRSDETTPWV
;
A
#
# COMPACT_ATOMS: atom_id res chain seq x y z
N MET A 1 4.47 25.81 3.45
CA MET A 1 4.49 24.33 3.41
C MET A 1 5.83 23.87 3.95
N ASN A 2 5.83 23.10 5.03
CA ASN A 2 7.07 22.61 5.62
C ASN A 2 7.66 21.53 4.69
N CYS A 3 8.87 21.78 4.18
CA CYS A 3 9.56 20.88 3.25
C CYS A 3 9.99 19.54 3.89
N GLU A 4 9.63 19.28 5.15
CA GLU A 4 9.92 18.04 5.89
C GLU A 4 9.43 16.78 5.14
N ALA A 5 8.28 16.83 4.48
CA ALA A 5 7.76 15.69 3.70
C ALA A 5 8.65 15.37 2.48
N VAL A 6 9.24 16.39 1.86
CA VAL A 6 10.18 16.24 0.73
C VAL A 6 11.55 15.78 1.22
N HIS A 7 11.95 16.18 2.44
CA HIS A 7 13.22 15.84 3.07
C HIS A 7 13.19 14.59 3.95
N ALA A 8 12.06 13.87 4.03
CA ALA A 8 11.96 12.58 4.71
C ALA A 8 12.80 11.54 3.97
N GLY A 9 14.12 11.59 4.13
CA GLY A 9 15.09 10.91 3.26
C GLY A 9 15.02 9.38 3.30
N LEU A 10 15.41 8.77 2.18
CA LEU A 10 15.92 7.39 1.94
C LEU A 10 15.17 6.19 2.55
N ARG A 11 14.13 6.38 3.36
CA ARG A 11 13.30 5.30 3.89
C ARG A 11 12.33 4.87 2.81
N LYS A 12 12.33 3.57 2.53
CA LYS A 12 11.32 3.00 1.65
C LYS A 12 9.95 3.13 2.30
N THR A 13 8.96 3.56 1.55
CA THR A 13 7.57 3.67 2.01
C THR A 13 6.73 2.58 1.37
N GLY A 14 5.70 2.13 2.07
CA GLY A 14 4.73 1.23 1.49
C GLY A 14 3.35 1.31 2.11
N MET A 15 2.33 1.20 1.27
CA MET A 15 0.92 1.26 1.63
C MET A 15 0.24 -0.11 1.50
N VAL A 16 -0.66 -0.37 2.44
CA VAL A 16 -1.68 -1.42 2.34
C VAL A 16 -3.02 -0.74 2.48
N ILE A 17 -3.79 -0.69 1.39
CA ILE A 17 -5.08 0.00 1.32
C ILE A 17 -6.18 -1.02 1.16
N LEU A 18 -7.16 -0.95 2.07
CA LEU A 18 -8.34 -1.82 2.09
C LEU A 18 -9.55 -0.99 1.67
N GLY A 19 -10.12 -1.32 0.52
CA GLY A 19 -11.21 -0.58 -0.11
C GLY A 19 -10.73 0.68 -0.84
N GLU A 20 -11.64 1.63 -1.02
CA GLU A 20 -11.44 2.78 -1.89
C GLU A 20 -11.96 4.10 -1.30
N GLY A 21 -11.92 5.17 -2.10
CA GLY A 21 -12.48 6.47 -1.77
C GLY A 21 -11.47 7.42 -1.12
N LEU A 22 -11.94 8.25 -0.19
CA LEU A 22 -11.14 9.30 0.44
C LEU A 22 -9.87 8.78 1.13
N PRO A 23 -9.88 7.66 1.89
CA PRO A 23 -8.67 7.15 2.53
C PRO A 23 -7.58 6.83 1.51
N LYS A 24 -7.96 6.21 0.38
CA LYS A 24 -7.02 5.89 -0.70
C LYS A 24 -6.40 7.16 -1.28
N HIS A 25 -7.23 8.12 -1.64
CA HIS A 25 -6.76 9.38 -2.24
C HIS A 25 -5.87 10.17 -1.29
N HIS A 26 -6.23 10.22 -0.01
CA HIS A 26 -5.46 10.98 0.98
C HIS A 26 -4.06 10.39 1.19
N ILE A 27 -3.96 9.06 1.34
CA ILE A 27 -2.68 8.36 1.50
C ILE A 27 -1.83 8.50 0.22
N CYS A 28 -2.40 8.28 -0.96
CA CYS A 28 -1.68 8.45 -2.21
C CYS A 28 -1.18 9.89 -2.42
N ASN A 29 -1.98 10.89 -2.07
CA ASN A 29 -1.61 12.30 -2.19
C ASN A 29 -0.51 12.70 -1.18
N ALA A 30 -0.55 12.15 0.04
CA ALA A 30 0.52 12.35 1.02
C ALA A 30 1.86 11.80 0.50
N ASN A 31 1.85 10.62 -0.10
CA ASN A 31 3.06 10.01 -0.65
C ASN A 31 3.53 10.60 -1.99
N MET A 32 2.64 11.25 -2.73
CA MET A 32 3.02 12.05 -3.90
C MET A 32 4.02 13.15 -3.49
N MET A 33 3.91 13.72 -2.28
CA MET A 33 4.86 14.69 -1.75
C MET A 33 6.26 14.09 -1.44
N HIS A 34 6.37 12.76 -1.42
CA HIS A 34 7.62 12.00 -1.24
C HIS A 34 8.15 11.37 -2.55
N ASN A 35 7.66 11.87 -3.70
CA ASN A 35 7.99 11.32 -5.02
C ASN A 35 7.46 9.88 -5.22
N GLY A 36 6.33 9.57 -4.58
CA GLY A 36 5.61 8.29 -4.69
C GLY A 36 6.19 7.18 -3.81
N GLU A 37 5.38 6.14 -3.59
CA GLU A 37 5.77 4.99 -2.77
C GLU A 37 6.58 3.93 -3.51
N ASP A 38 7.33 3.12 -2.75
CA ASP A 38 8.13 1.99 -3.26
C ASP A 38 7.36 0.67 -3.29
N TYR A 39 6.33 0.50 -2.45
CA TYR A 39 5.49 -0.71 -2.38
C TYR A 39 4.03 -0.33 -2.18
N ALA A 40 3.11 -0.91 -2.95
CA ALA A 40 1.68 -0.63 -2.77
C ALA A 40 0.83 -1.88 -2.92
N ILE A 41 -0.06 -2.13 -1.97
CA ILE A 41 -1.04 -3.22 -2.01
C ILE A 41 -2.43 -2.60 -1.91
N PHE A 42 -3.26 -2.84 -2.92
CA PHE A 42 -4.67 -2.44 -2.95
C PHE A 42 -5.54 -3.69 -2.87
N ILE A 43 -6.48 -3.71 -1.93
CA ILE A 43 -7.48 -4.78 -1.79
C ILE A 43 -8.86 -4.13 -1.90
N ASP A 44 -9.53 -4.32 -3.02
CA ASP A 44 -10.85 -3.75 -3.27
C ASP A 44 -11.67 -4.68 -4.16
N THR A 45 -12.97 -4.41 -4.24
CA THR A 45 -13.92 -5.18 -5.08
C THR A 45 -14.23 -4.48 -6.40
N SER A 46 -13.61 -3.33 -6.66
CA SER A 46 -14.00 -2.46 -7.76
C SER A 46 -13.41 -2.92 -9.09
N GLN A 47 -14.11 -2.60 -10.18
CA GLN A 47 -13.66 -2.86 -11.53
C GLN A 47 -13.40 -1.56 -12.28
N GLU A 48 -12.32 -1.53 -13.06
CA GLU A 48 -11.84 -0.37 -13.82
C GLU A 48 -12.80 0.19 -14.87
N SER A 49 -13.95 -0.46 -15.08
CA SER A 49 -14.99 -0.08 -16.04
C SER A 49 -15.52 1.33 -15.83
N ASP A 50 -15.48 1.83 -14.60
CA ASP A 50 -16.23 3.03 -14.21
C ASP A 50 -15.39 4.32 -14.28
N GLY A 51 -14.12 4.24 -14.69
CA GLY A 51 -13.26 5.41 -14.94
C GLY A 51 -12.90 6.24 -13.70
N SER A 52 -13.38 5.85 -12.51
CA SER A 52 -13.10 6.55 -11.25
C SER A 52 -11.64 6.42 -10.83
N ASP A 53 -11.03 7.52 -10.38
CA ASP A 53 -9.67 7.51 -9.79
C ASP A 53 -9.62 6.66 -8.51
N SER A 54 -10.78 6.46 -7.86
CA SER A 54 -10.93 5.52 -6.74
C SER A 54 -10.75 4.06 -7.14
N VAL A 55 -10.96 3.74 -8.42
CA VAL A 55 -10.99 2.38 -8.98
C VAL A 55 -9.79 2.10 -9.90
N ALA A 56 -9.01 3.13 -10.21
CA ALA A 56 -7.87 3.09 -11.11
C ALA A 56 -6.83 2.02 -10.75
N HIS A 57 -6.34 1.28 -11.77
CA HIS A 57 -5.20 0.36 -11.65
C HIS A 57 -4.00 1.09 -11.03
N PRO A 58 -3.15 0.42 -10.24
CA PRO A 58 -1.89 0.98 -9.77
C PRO A 58 -1.04 1.62 -10.88
N ASP A 59 -1.12 1.14 -12.12
CA ASP A 59 -0.40 1.75 -13.27
C ASP A 59 -0.85 3.19 -13.57
N LYS A 60 -2.13 3.52 -13.33
CA LYS A 60 -2.60 4.91 -13.40
C LYS A 60 -2.03 5.73 -12.25
N ALA A 61 -1.93 5.17 -11.04
CA ALA A 61 -1.33 5.89 -9.92
C ALA A 61 0.17 6.21 -10.16
N VAL A 62 0.87 5.38 -10.94
CA VAL A 62 2.24 5.66 -11.43
C VAL A 62 2.26 6.87 -12.36
N SER A 63 1.30 7.03 -13.28
CA SER A 63 1.30 8.17 -14.21
C SER A 63 1.14 9.53 -13.52
N TRP A 64 0.51 9.55 -12.35
CA TRP A 64 0.34 10.75 -11.53
C TRP A 64 1.47 10.98 -10.53
N GLY A 65 2.45 10.08 -10.44
CA GLY A 65 3.53 10.16 -9.45
C GLY A 65 3.08 9.84 -8.01
N LYS A 66 1.89 9.25 -7.82
CA LYS A 66 1.42 8.75 -6.52
C LYS A 66 2.20 7.49 -6.10
N ILE A 67 2.64 6.72 -7.07
CA ILE A 67 3.47 5.51 -6.93
C ILE A 67 4.72 5.69 -7.82
N ARG A 68 5.89 5.22 -7.38
CA ARG A 68 7.11 5.30 -8.21
C ARG A 68 7.01 4.36 -9.42
N GLY A 69 7.62 4.75 -10.54
CA GLY A 69 7.65 3.91 -11.75
C GLY A 69 8.37 2.56 -11.58
N PHE A 70 9.25 2.43 -10.59
CA PHE A 70 9.92 1.18 -10.23
C PHE A 70 9.32 0.50 -8.98
N ALA A 71 8.16 0.97 -8.50
CA ALA A 71 7.52 0.43 -7.31
C ALA A 71 6.92 -0.95 -7.60
N ASN A 72 6.91 -1.81 -6.57
CA ASN A 72 6.18 -3.06 -6.64
C ASN A 72 4.75 -2.81 -6.15
N SER A 73 3.81 -2.76 -7.09
CA SER A 73 2.41 -2.52 -6.79
C SER A 73 1.53 -3.70 -7.21
N VAL A 74 0.56 -4.05 -6.37
CA VAL A 74 -0.37 -5.16 -6.62
C VAL A 74 -1.78 -4.74 -6.24
N LYS A 75 -2.74 -4.99 -7.14
CA LYS A 75 -4.17 -4.85 -6.88
C LYS A 75 -4.81 -6.24 -6.78
N VAL A 76 -5.51 -6.50 -5.68
CA VAL A 76 -6.23 -7.76 -5.42
C VAL A 76 -7.71 -7.45 -5.47
N HIS A 77 -8.39 -8.01 -6.47
CA HIS A 77 -9.84 -7.92 -6.59
C HIS A 77 -10.52 -8.93 -5.67
N CYS A 78 -10.76 -8.54 -4.42
CA CYS A 78 -11.38 -9.39 -3.41
C CYS A 78 -11.95 -8.54 -2.27
N ASP A 79 -12.89 -9.11 -1.52
CA ASP A 79 -13.35 -8.49 -0.29
C ASP A 79 -12.22 -8.47 0.76
N ALA A 80 -12.07 -7.32 1.43
CA ALA A 80 -11.02 -7.12 2.41
C ALA A 80 -11.10 -8.13 3.56
N THR A 81 -12.31 -8.56 3.97
CA THR A 81 -12.48 -9.52 5.07
C THR A 81 -11.88 -10.89 4.74
N ILE A 82 -11.73 -11.24 3.46
CA ILE A 82 -11.12 -12.51 3.02
C ILE A 82 -9.62 -12.30 2.81
N ALA A 83 -9.27 -11.39 1.90
CA ALA A 83 -7.89 -11.24 1.44
C ALA A 83 -6.96 -10.68 2.53
N PHE A 84 -7.44 -9.72 3.34
CA PHE A 84 -6.61 -9.12 4.39
C PHE A 84 -6.26 -10.13 5.49
N LEU A 85 -7.22 -10.98 5.89
CA LEU A 85 -6.97 -12.01 6.91
C LEU A 85 -5.89 -13.00 6.46
N LEU A 86 -5.98 -13.49 5.22
CA LEU A 86 -4.97 -14.39 4.65
C LEU A 86 -3.60 -13.70 4.52
N LEU A 87 -3.59 -12.45 4.08
CA LEU A 87 -2.37 -11.64 4.00
C LEU A 87 -1.71 -11.51 5.37
N VAL A 88 -2.47 -11.18 6.40
CA VAL A 88 -1.95 -11.07 7.78
C VAL A 88 -1.47 -12.42 8.31
N ALA A 89 -2.19 -13.50 8.06
CA ALA A 89 -1.82 -14.84 8.51
C ALA A 89 -0.44 -15.28 7.97
N GLU A 90 -0.20 -15.10 6.67
CA GLU A 90 1.03 -15.55 6.01
C GLU A 90 2.21 -14.57 6.15
N THR A 91 1.95 -13.30 6.45
CA THR A 91 3.02 -12.26 6.52
C THR A 91 3.27 -11.79 7.96
N PHE A 92 2.41 -10.93 8.48
CA PHE A 92 2.59 -10.28 9.78
C PHE A 92 2.56 -11.30 10.93
N ALA A 93 1.57 -12.18 10.97
CA ALA A 93 1.45 -13.18 12.04
C ALA A 93 2.55 -14.24 11.97
N ALA A 94 2.90 -14.72 10.78
CA ALA A 94 3.99 -15.68 10.59
C ALA A 94 5.36 -15.11 11.01
N LYS A 95 5.58 -13.80 10.83
CA LYS A 95 6.80 -13.13 11.27
C LYS A 95 6.91 -13.08 12.79
N VAL A 96 5.80 -12.82 13.50
CA VAL A 96 5.76 -12.79 14.97
C VAL A 96 6.07 -14.16 15.56
N LYS A 97 5.46 -15.23 15.04
CA LYS A 97 5.76 -16.60 15.51
C LYS A 97 7.23 -16.96 15.37
N ARG A 98 7.84 -16.63 14.23
CA ARG A 98 9.27 -16.88 13.99
C ARG A 98 10.17 -16.09 14.94
N SER A 99 9.82 -14.85 15.29
CA SER A 99 10.61 -14.09 16.27
C SER A 99 10.55 -14.71 17.66
N ASP A 100 9.37 -15.20 18.08
CA ASP A 100 9.19 -15.84 19.38
C ASP A 100 9.96 -17.17 19.47
N GLU A 101 10.00 -17.94 18.37
CA GLU A 101 10.79 -19.17 18.25
C GLU A 101 12.31 -18.92 18.25
N THR A 102 12.76 -17.74 17.77
CA THR A 102 14.19 -17.39 17.66
C THR A 102 14.77 -16.81 18.96
N THR A 103 13.92 -16.39 19.91
CA THR A 103 14.32 -16.10 21.29
C THR A 103 13.86 -17.20 22.26
N PRO A 104 14.42 -18.42 22.17
CA PRO A 104 14.20 -19.41 23.19
C PRO A 104 15.07 -19.01 24.40
N TRP A 105 14.45 -18.33 25.36
CA TRP A 105 14.94 -18.11 26.72
C TRP A 105 15.94 -16.96 26.94
N VAL A 106 15.44 -15.91 27.59
CA VAL A 106 15.94 -15.60 28.95
C VAL A 106 15.33 -16.64 29.89
#